data_AF-A0A2E7LP73-F1
#
_entry.id   AF-A0A2E7LP73-F1
#
_cell.length_a   1.000
_cell.length_b   1.000
_cell.length_c   1.000
_cell.angle_alpha   90.00
_cell.angle_beta   90.00
_cell.angle_gamma   90.00
#
_symmetry.space_group_name_H-M   'P 1'
#
loop_
_entity.id
_entity.type
_entity.pdbx_description
1 polymer ?
#
loop_
_entity_poly.entity_id
_entity_poly.type
_entity_poly.pdbx_seq_one_letter_code
_entity_poly.pdbx_strand_id
1 'polypeptide(L)'
;MKKKIVVQRLLMEGALKTQKDYLKQYSILNSLLKTYPNENFWAVVNFGKRLKSLYYLKTEQGKKMLNKKYQEFTYRPKDLTKKYTISQKTGEDKITKQAATTTRRFLND
;
A
#
# COMPACT_ATOMS: atom_id res chain seq x y z
N MET A 1 16.97 10.05 -3.62
CA MET A 1 16.62 8.77 -4.31
C MET A 1 17.47 8.54 -5.57
N LYS A 2 17.91 7.30 -5.88
CA LYS A 2 18.59 6.99 -7.17
C LYS A 2 17.59 6.90 -8.33
N LYS A 3 17.37 8.00 -9.07
CA LYS A 3 16.37 8.12 -10.16
C LYS A 3 16.45 7.02 -11.22
N LYS A 4 17.67 6.62 -11.61
CA LYS A 4 17.91 5.56 -12.60
C LYS A 4 17.26 4.23 -12.23
N ILE A 5 17.43 3.82 -10.97
CA ILE A 5 16.90 2.56 -10.45
C ILE A 5 15.37 2.58 -10.47
N VAL A 6 14.77 3.71 -10.09
CA VAL A 6 13.31 3.86 -10.09
C VAL A 6 12.74 3.76 -11.51
N VAL A 7 13.35 4.45 -12.48
CA VAL A 7 12.91 4.40 -13.88
C VAL A 7 13.04 2.98 -14.44
N GLN A 8 14.17 2.30 -14.20
CA GLN A 8 14.38 0.92 -14.65
C GLN A 8 13.42 -0.07 -14.00
N ARG A 9 13.07 0.11 -12.73
CA ARG A 9 12.11 -0.76 -12.03
C ARG A 9 10.69 -0.58 -12.52
N LEU A 10 10.28 0.67 -12.77
CA LEU A 10 8.90 0.98 -13.16
C LEU A 10 8.63 0.63 -14.63
N LEU A 11 9.66 0.57 -15.47
CA LEU A 11 9.54 0.32 -16.90
C LEU A 11 9.85 -1.14 -17.26
N MET A 12 9.33 -1.58 -18.40
CA MET A 12 9.69 -2.87 -19.00
C MET A 12 11.14 -2.84 -19.52
N GLU A 13 11.82 -3.99 -19.51
CA GLU A 13 13.26 -4.12 -19.88
C GLU A 13 13.58 -3.65 -21.32
N GLY A 14 12.59 -3.61 -22.22
CA GLY A 14 12.75 -3.12 -23.59
C GLY A 14 12.40 -1.64 -23.83
N ALA A 15 11.96 -0.90 -22.80
CA ALA A 15 11.46 0.48 -22.96
C ALA A 15 12.58 1.54 -22.99
N LEU A 16 13.80 1.16 -22.61
CA LEU A 16 14.94 2.07 -22.42
C LEU A 16 16.13 1.58 -23.25
N LYS A 17 16.07 1.77 -24.58
CA LYS A 17 17.13 1.31 -25.49
C LYS A 17 18.20 2.38 -25.71
N THR A 18 17.77 3.63 -25.85
CA THR A 18 18.67 4.75 -26.20
C THR A 18 18.80 5.73 -25.05
N GLN A 19 19.91 6.47 -24.99
CA GLN A 19 20.08 7.58 -24.04
C GLN A 19 18.94 8.61 -24.12
N LYS A 20 18.43 8.89 -25.34
CA LYS A 20 17.28 9.78 -25.55
C LYS A 20 16.01 9.28 -24.84
N ASP A 21 15.81 7.97 -24.75
CA ASP A 21 14.66 7.38 -24.06
C ASP A 21 14.77 7.61 -22.55
N TYR A 22 15.96 7.44 -21.98
CA TYR A 22 16.22 7.78 -20.58
C TYR A 22 15.91 9.24 -20.28
N LEU A 23 16.38 10.17 -21.12
CA LEU A 23 16.12 11.60 -20.94
C LEU A 23 14.62 11.93 -20.96
N LYS A 24 13.86 11.34 -21.89
CA LYS A 24 12.39 11.50 -21.96
C LYS A 24 11.73 10.99 -20.69
N GLN A 25 12.07 9.79 -20.24
CA GLN A 25 11.49 9.19 -19.04
C GLN A 25 11.86 9.97 -17.77
N TYR A 26 13.09 10.48 -17.67
CA TYR A 26 13.48 11.35 -16.56
C TYR A 26 12.74 12.68 -16.55
N SER A 27 12.52 13.30 -17.71
CA SER A 27 11.72 14.53 -17.81
C SER A 27 10.30 14.30 -17.30
N ILE A 28 9.68 13.17 -17.69
CA ILE A 28 8.35 12.78 -17.21
C ILE A 28 8.37 12.53 -15.70
N LEU A 29 9.36 11.77 -15.20
CA LEU A 29 9.51 11.50 -13.76
C LEU A 29 9.68 12.80 -12.97
N ASN A 30 10.50 13.73 -13.44
CA ASN A 30 10.69 15.03 -12.80
C ASN A 30 9.38 15.84 -12.77
N SER A 31 8.59 15.79 -13.86
CA SER A 31 7.26 16.41 -13.87
C SER A 31 6.30 15.75 -12.88
N LEU A 32 6.37 14.43 -12.69
CA LEU A 32 5.55 13.72 -11.71
C LEU A 32 6.00 14.00 -10.27
N LEU A 33 7.31 14.12 -10.02
CA LEU A 33 7.88 14.51 -8.74
C LEU A 33 7.43 15.91 -8.31
N LYS A 34 7.19 16.84 -9.25
CA LYS A 34 6.60 18.15 -8.92
C LYS A 34 5.18 18.03 -8.36
N THR A 35 4.39 17.06 -8.84
CA THR A 35 3.02 16.84 -8.36
C THR A 35 2.99 15.93 -7.11
N TYR A 36 3.90 14.98 -7.02
CA TYR A 36 4.00 14.00 -5.93
C TYR A 36 5.42 14.07 -5.34
N PRO A 37 5.68 15.03 -4.43
CA PRO A 37 7.04 15.39 -4.00
C PRO A 37 7.72 14.35 -3.11
N ASN A 38 6.99 13.38 -2.55
CA ASN A 38 7.57 12.40 -1.64
C ASN A 38 8.48 11.42 -2.39
N GLU A 39 9.81 11.57 -2.26
CA GLU A 39 10.77 10.67 -2.90
C GLU A 39 10.68 9.22 -2.41
N ASN A 40 10.34 9.02 -1.13
CA ASN A 40 10.23 7.69 -0.54
C ASN A 40 9.10 6.89 -1.18
N PHE A 41 8.02 7.57 -1.57
CA PHE A 41 6.94 6.96 -2.35
C PHE A 41 7.50 6.36 -3.66
N TRP A 42 8.23 7.15 -4.43
CA TRP A 42 8.79 6.69 -5.71
C TRP A 42 9.84 5.60 -5.55
N ALA A 43 10.55 5.57 -4.42
CA ALA A 43 11.50 4.52 -4.08
C ALA A 43 10.83 3.17 -3.76
N VAL A 44 9.55 3.13 -3.34
CA VAL A 44 8.88 1.89 -2.90
C VAL A 44 7.69 1.49 -3.77
N VAL A 45 7.09 2.43 -4.50
CA VAL A 45 5.86 2.21 -5.25
C VAL A 45 5.98 1.08 -6.28
N ASN A 46 4.99 0.19 -6.28
CA ASN A 46 4.81 -0.89 -7.24
C ASN A 46 3.38 -0.87 -7.82
N PHE A 47 3.27 -0.85 -9.14
CA PHE A 47 1.99 -0.87 -9.87
C PHE A 47 1.55 -2.28 -10.30
N GLY A 48 2.24 -3.34 -9.86
CA GLY A 48 1.93 -4.74 -10.15
C GLY A 48 2.34 -5.18 -11.56
N LYS A 49 2.29 -4.28 -12.54
CA LYS A 49 2.83 -4.49 -13.90
C LYS A 49 3.86 -3.40 -14.21
N ARG A 50 4.94 -3.81 -14.86
CA ARG A 50 5.93 -2.88 -15.42
C ARG A 50 5.27 -2.08 -16.54
N LEU A 51 5.48 -0.78 -16.57
CA LEU A 51 4.85 0.13 -17.54
C LEU A 51 5.66 0.16 -18.84
N LYS A 52 4.98 0.38 -19.98
CA LYS A 52 5.67 0.66 -21.24
C LYS A 52 6.33 2.04 -21.24
N SER A 53 5.71 3.03 -20.58
CA SER A 53 6.21 4.40 -20.46
C SER A 53 5.63 5.07 -19.21
N LEU A 54 6.41 5.94 -18.55
CA LEU A 54 5.92 6.74 -17.42
C LEU A 54 4.85 7.74 -17.84
N TYR A 55 4.72 8.02 -19.14
CA TYR A 55 3.63 8.85 -19.67
C TYR A 55 2.24 8.30 -19.32
N TYR A 56 2.11 6.97 -19.18
CA TYR A 56 0.85 6.36 -18.74
C TYR A 56 0.35 6.97 -17.43
N LEU A 57 1.23 7.29 -16.49
CA LEU A 57 0.88 7.90 -15.21
C LEU A 57 0.32 9.33 -15.34
N LYS A 58 0.52 9.99 -16.49
CA LYS A 58 -0.06 11.31 -16.80
C LYS A 58 -1.46 11.23 -17.42
N THR A 59 -1.87 10.08 -17.93
CA THR A 59 -3.23 9.88 -18.42
C THR A 59 -4.24 9.93 -17.26
N GLU A 60 -5.52 10.17 -17.53
CA GLU A 60 -6.53 10.22 -16.47
C GLU A 60 -6.61 8.93 -15.65
N GLN A 61 -6.54 7.77 -16.32
CA GLN A 61 -6.56 6.47 -15.65
C GLN A 61 -5.31 6.27 -14.79
N GLY A 62 -4.13 6.56 -15.35
CA GLY A 62 -2.86 6.47 -14.62
C GLY A 62 -2.80 7.42 -13.43
N LYS A 63 -3.35 8.63 -13.57
CA LYS A 63 -3.43 9.63 -12.50
C LYS A 63 -4.36 9.19 -11.37
N LYS A 64 -5.53 8.61 -11.67
CA LYS A 64 -6.43 8.03 -10.66
C LYS A 64 -5.73 6.93 -9.86
N MET A 65 -5.05 6.01 -10.56
CA MET A 65 -4.27 4.94 -9.92
C MET A 65 -3.12 5.48 -9.07
N LEU A 66 -2.37 6.46 -9.58
CA LEU A 66 -1.25 7.08 -8.90
C LEU A 66 -1.71 7.84 -7.65
N ASN A 67 -2.80 8.60 -7.74
CA ASN A 67 -3.41 9.29 -6.61
C ASN A 67 -3.80 8.31 -5.51
N LYS A 68 -4.47 7.21 -5.84
CA LYS A 68 -4.88 6.20 -4.87
C LYS A 68 -3.66 5.63 -4.13
N LYS A 69 -2.64 5.19 -4.87
CA LYS A 69 -1.37 4.67 -4.31
C LYS A 69 -0.64 5.70 -3.46
N TYR A 70 -0.62 6.96 -3.89
CA TYR A 70 0.04 8.03 -3.16
C TYR A 70 -0.69 8.37 -1.86
N GLN A 71 -2.02 8.40 -1.89
CA GLN A 71 -2.85 8.56 -0.70
C GLN A 71 -2.64 7.39 0.27
N GLU A 72 -2.68 6.14 -0.22
CA GLU A 72 -2.37 4.96 0.59
C GLU A 72 -1.00 5.06 1.27
N PHE A 73 0.03 5.53 0.55
CA PHE A 73 1.39 5.67 1.10
C PHE A 73 1.52 6.82 2.11
N THR A 74 0.85 7.94 1.85
CA THR A 74 0.91 9.13 2.72
C THR A 74 -0.09 9.09 3.86
N TYR A 75 -1.04 8.15 3.82
CA TYR A 75 -2.09 8.01 4.81
C TYR A 75 -1.48 7.73 6.18
N ARG A 76 -1.75 8.64 7.11
CA ARG A 76 -1.46 8.46 8.53
C ARG A 76 -2.80 8.32 9.26
N PRO A 77 -3.08 7.19 9.92
CA PRO A 77 -4.29 7.05 10.70
C PRO A 77 -4.32 8.15 11.77
N LYS A 78 -5.40 8.92 11.81
CA LYS A 78 -5.57 10.03 12.78
C LYS A 78 -5.65 9.54 14.22
N ASP A 79 -5.98 8.27 14.42
CA ASP A 79 -6.36 7.68 15.70
C ASP A 79 -5.30 6.74 16.31
N LEU A 80 -4.03 6.82 15.87
CA LEU A 80 -2.93 6.03 16.45
C LEU A 80 -2.76 6.26 17.97
N THR A 81 -3.23 7.39 18.48
CA THR A 81 -3.16 7.78 19.90
C THR A 81 -4.45 7.51 20.68
N LYS A 82 -5.52 7.05 20.03
CA LYS A 82 -6.74 6.66 20.76
C LYS A 82 -6.46 5.37 21.50
N LYS A 83 -6.08 5.50 22.77
CA LYS A 83 -6.17 4.39 23.72
C LYS A 83 -7.64 4.06 23.87
N TYR A 84 -8.07 2.99 23.21
CA TYR A 84 -9.37 2.41 23.47
C TYR A 84 -9.29 1.76 24.85
N THR A 85 -9.89 2.40 25.84
CA THR A 85 -10.14 1.75 27.12
C THR A 85 -11.17 0.67 26.85
N ILE A 86 -10.78 -0.61 26.94
CA ILE A 86 -11.74 -1.70 27.06
C ILE A 86 -12.66 -1.30 28.21
N SER A 87 -13.95 -1.16 27.94
CA SER A 87 -14.92 -0.77 28.95
C SER A 87 -14.83 -1.71 30.15
N GLN A 88 -15.20 -1.21 31.33
CA GLN A 88 -15.34 -2.08 32.49
C GLN A 88 -16.24 -3.27 32.13
N LYS A 89 -15.86 -4.45 32.62
CA LYS A 89 -16.61 -5.69 32.45
C LYS A 89 -18.08 -5.43 32.77
N THR A 90 -18.94 -5.65 31.79
CA THR A 90 -20.39 -5.61 31.97
C THR A 90 -20.90 -7.05 32.04
N GLY A 91 -21.68 -7.34 33.07
CA GLY A 91 -22.20 -8.67 33.36
C GLY A 91 -21.62 -9.28 34.63
N GLU A 92 -22.43 -10.10 35.29
CA GLU A 92 -22.05 -10.83 36.50
C GLU A 92 -21.08 -11.96 36.18
N ASP A 93 -20.18 -12.26 37.12
CA ASP A 93 -19.34 -13.44 37.03
C ASP A 93 -20.19 -14.70 37.15
N LYS A 94 -20.37 -15.40 36.03
CA LYS A 94 -21.04 -16.69 36.03
C LYS A 94 -20.08 -17.75 36.57
N ILE A 95 -20.27 -18.12 37.84
CA ILE A 95 -19.60 -19.27 38.44
C ILE A 95 -20.23 -20.53 37.83
N THR A 96 -19.67 -21.02 36.72
CA THR A 96 -20.05 -22.32 36.16
C THR A 96 -19.44 -23.42 37.02
N LYS A 97 -20.29 -24.17 37.73
CA LYS A 97 -19.88 -25.47 38.25
C LYS A 97 -19.53 -26.34 37.03
N GLN A 98 -18.25 -26.72 36.90
CA GLN A 98 -17.86 -27.71 35.91
C GLN A 98 -18.55 -29.03 36.28
N ALA A 99 -19.68 -29.33 35.65
CA ALA A 99 -20.21 -30.67 35.66
C ALA A 99 -19.24 -31.55 34.86
N ALA A 100 -18.88 -32.73 35.39
CA ALA A 100 -18.04 -33.67 34.65
C ALA A 100 -18.76 -34.07 33.35
N THR A 101 -18.36 -33.45 32.24
CA THR A 101 -18.76 -33.86 30.89
C THR A 101 -17.89 -35.03 30.50
N THR A 102 -18.36 -36.24 30.80
CA THR A 102 -17.77 -37.45 30.23
C THR A 102 -17.96 -37.42 28.72
N THR A 103 -17.01 -37.97 27.96
CA THR A 103 -17.05 -38.02 26.48
C THR A 103 -18.37 -38.58 25.93
N ARG A 104 -18.99 -39.53 26.65
CA ARG A 104 -20.33 -40.08 26.34
C ARG A 104 -21.45 -39.05 26.39
N ARG A 105 -21.39 -38.09 27.31
CA ARG A 105 -22.42 -37.04 27.48
C ARG A 105 -22.29 -35.95 26.40
N PHE A 106 -21.07 -35.69 25.95
CA PHE A 106 -20.79 -34.74 24.86
C PHE A 106 -21.22 -35.26 23.48
N LEU A 107 -21.16 -36.59 23.26
CA LEU A 107 -21.50 -37.22 21.97
C LEU A 107 -23.00 -37.49 21.77
N ASN A 108 -23.84 -37.21 22.77
CA ASN A 108 -25.29 -37.49 22.75
C ASN A 108 -26.16 -36.21 22.77
N ASP A 109 -25.55 -35.03 22.72
CA ASP A 109 -26.21 -33.75 22.38
C ASP A 109 -25.93 -33.43 20.90
#